data_AF-A0A927B981-F1
#
_entry.id   AF-A0A927B981-F1
#
_cell.length_a   1.000
_cell.length_b   1.000
_cell.length_c   1.000
_cell.angle_alpha   90.00
_cell.angle_beta   90.00
_cell.angle_gamma   90.00
#
_symmetry.space_group_name_H-M   'P 1'
#
loop_
_entity.id
_entity.type
_entity.pdbx_description
1 polymer ?
#
loop_
_entity_poly.entity_id
_entity_poly.type
_entity_poly.pdbx_seq_one_letter_code
_entity_poly.pdbx_strand_id
1 'polypeptide(L)'
;MRPVTATLINLYHICHRELWLHAHEVRMEFFSDAVQDGKLIHETSYPQRPENFREIMIAGSKIDFYDRKAKVVHEMKRGNKAKEAHVAQVKYYLWLLEQHGVPDATGILEYPRLCLKQVVKLEPNDYAAIATWEVNIRRILDGPCPPVINKPFCKQCSYYEFCYSGESTLETGS
;
A
#
# COMPACT_ATOMS: atom_id res chain seq x y z
N MET A 1 17.34 9.58 7.24
CA MET A 1 15.88 9.61 7.45
C MET A 1 15.24 8.76 6.35
N ARG A 2 14.46 7.74 6.69
CA ARG A 2 13.87 6.84 5.66
C ARG A 2 12.78 7.60 4.88
N PRO A 3 12.76 7.54 3.54
CA PRO A 3 11.72 8.19 2.75
C PRO A 3 10.37 7.50 2.98
N VAL A 4 9.30 8.29 3.06
CA VAL A 4 7.93 7.77 3.10
C VAL A 4 7.56 7.33 1.68
N THR A 5 7.10 6.09 1.52
CA THR A 5 6.68 5.54 0.22
C THR A 5 5.17 5.32 0.20
N ALA A 6 4.59 5.18 -0.99
CA ALA A 6 3.17 4.87 -1.15
C ALA A 6 2.77 3.56 -0.46
N THR A 7 3.68 2.57 -0.42
CA THR A 7 3.48 1.33 0.35
C THR A 7 3.36 1.61 1.84
N LEU A 8 4.20 2.50 2.40
CA LEU A 8 4.08 2.90 3.81
C LEU A 8 2.78 3.66 4.08
N ILE A 9 2.31 4.50 3.14
CA ILE A 9 1.00 5.14 3.24
C ILE A 9 -0.12 4.09 3.26
N ASN A 10 -0.07 3.10 2.38
CA ASN A 10 -1.04 2.01 2.38
C ASN A 10 -1.06 1.26 3.73
N LEU A 11 0.12 0.84 4.23
CA LEU A 11 0.24 0.13 5.49
C LEU A 11 -0.17 0.98 6.69
N TYR A 12 0.02 2.31 6.65
CA TYR A 12 -0.42 3.22 7.70
C TYR A 12 -1.93 3.13 7.92
N HIS A 13 -2.70 3.01 6.83
CA HIS A 13 -4.15 2.87 6.90
C HIS A 13 -4.63 1.44 7.23
N ILE A 14 -3.73 0.44 7.26
CA ILE A 14 -4.07 -0.97 7.53
C ILE A 14 -3.61 -1.39 8.93
N CYS A 15 -2.31 -1.27 9.20
CA CYS A 15 -1.68 -1.75 10.43
C CYS A 15 -0.34 -1.05 10.68
N HIS A 16 -0.26 -0.25 11.75
CA HIS A 16 0.97 0.46 12.11
C HIS A 16 2.12 -0.49 12.47
N ARG A 17 1.83 -1.66 13.04
CA ARG A 17 2.86 -2.67 13.35
C ARG A 17 3.46 -3.25 12.08
N GLU A 18 2.62 -3.59 11.09
CA GLU A 18 3.07 -4.06 9.78
C GLU A 18 3.90 -3.00 9.06
N LEU A 19 3.45 -1.73 9.11
CA LEU A 19 4.23 -0.59 8.62
C LEU A 19 5.63 -0.55 9.23
N TRP A 20 5.70 -0.65 10.57
CA TRP A 20 6.97 -0.58 11.29
C TRP A 20 7.90 -1.73 10.90
N LEU A 21 7.38 -2.96 10.86
CA LEU A 21 8.12 -4.16 10.49
C LEU A 21 8.64 -4.09 9.05
N HIS A 22 7.79 -3.68 8.11
CA HIS A 22 8.15 -3.53 6.70
C HIS A 22 9.26 -2.49 6.50
N ALA A 23 9.18 -1.36 7.19
CA ALA A 23 10.18 -0.28 7.10
C ALA A 23 11.52 -0.63 7.79
N HIS A 24 11.50 -1.58 8.72
CA HIS A 24 12.69 -2.16 9.36
C HIS A 24 13.18 -3.42 8.65
N GLU A 25 12.69 -3.68 7.44
CA GLU A 25 13.13 -4.78 6.58
C GLU A 25 12.94 -6.17 7.20
N VAL A 26 12.03 -6.32 8.15
CA VAL A 26 11.57 -7.63 8.62
C VAL A 26 10.70 -8.21 7.51
N ARG A 27 11.20 -9.20 6.75
CA ARG A 27 10.50 -9.76 5.60
C ARG A 27 9.82 -11.09 5.96
N MET A 28 8.49 -11.13 5.89
CA MET A 28 7.68 -12.37 6.02
C MET A 28 6.93 -12.72 4.72
N GLU A 29 7.18 -11.96 3.64
CA GLU A 29 6.43 -12.01 2.37
C GLU A 29 6.56 -13.35 1.63
N PHE A 30 7.64 -14.11 1.87
CA PHE A 30 7.86 -15.43 1.26
C PHE A 30 6.82 -16.48 1.69
N PHE A 31 6.20 -16.30 2.86
CA PHE A 31 5.24 -17.26 3.41
C PHE A 31 3.78 -16.92 3.10
N SER A 32 3.52 -15.90 2.27
CA SER A 32 2.17 -15.42 2.02
C SER A 32 1.69 -15.69 0.59
N ASP A 33 0.75 -16.64 0.45
CA ASP A 33 0.03 -16.90 -0.80
C ASP A 33 -0.64 -15.64 -1.36
N ALA A 34 -1.06 -14.72 -0.49
CA ALA A 34 -1.68 -13.46 -0.90
C ALA A 34 -0.72 -12.55 -1.67
N VAL A 35 0.58 -12.57 -1.34
CA VAL A 35 1.62 -11.79 -2.04
C VAL A 35 1.93 -12.41 -3.40
N GLN A 36 2.01 -13.75 -3.48
CA GLN A 36 2.22 -14.46 -4.73
C GLN A 36 1.06 -14.25 -5.72
N ASP A 37 -0.18 -14.34 -5.22
CA ASP A 37 -1.40 -14.03 -5.99
C ASP A 37 -1.39 -12.60 -6.55
N GLY A 38 -0.92 -11.63 -5.77
CA GLY A 38 -0.82 -10.22 -6.21
C GLY A 38 0.11 -10.04 -7.40
N LYS A 39 1.27 -10.71 -7.39
CA LYS A 39 2.22 -10.71 -8.52
C LYS A 39 1.59 -11.33 -9.77
N LEU A 40 0.91 -12.46 -9.62
CA LEU A 40 0.25 -13.14 -10.73
C LEU A 40 -0.87 -12.27 -11.35
N ILE A 41 -1.63 -11.55 -10.54
CA ILE A 41 -2.67 -10.62 -11.03
C ILE A 41 -2.02 -9.50 -11.86
N HIS A 42 -0.89 -8.95 -11.41
CA HIS A 42 -0.16 -7.91 -12.14
C HIS A 42 0.38 -8.42 -13.49
N GLU A 43 0.86 -9.66 -13.53
CA GLU A 43 1.38 -10.31 -14.75
C GLU A 43 0.27 -10.65 -15.76
N THR A 44 -0.90 -11.09 -15.29
CA THR A 44 -1.95 -11.66 -16.16
C THR A 44 -3.02 -10.66 -16.60
N SER A 45 -3.20 -9.55 -15.89
CA SER A 45 -4.32 -8.64 -16.16
C SER A 45 -4.15 -7.79 -17.43
N TYR A 46 -2.95 -7.74 -18.02
CA TYR A 46 -2.70 -7.07 -19.31
C TYR A 46 -1.69 -7.82 -20.19
N PRO A 47 -2.15 -8.81 -21.00
CA PRO A 47 -1.28 -9.58 -21.90
C PRO A 47 -0.72 -8.77 -23.08
N GLN A 48 -1.28 -7.60 -23.39
CA GLN A 48 -0.75 -6.69 -24.41
C GLN A 48 -0.50 -5.32 -23.76
N ARG A 49 0.73 -5.09 -23.30
CA ARG A 49 1.17 -3.78 -22.81
C ARG A 49 1.30 -2.84 -24.02
N PRO A 50 0.50 -1.77 -24.14
CA PRO A 50 0.72 -0.80 -25.20
C PRO A 50 2.03 -0.03 -24.91
N GLU A 51 2.77 0.39 -25.95
CA GLU A 51 4.12 0.98 -25.82
C GLU A 51 4.19 2.25 -24.95
N ASN A 52 3.07 2.92 -24.72
CA ASN A 52 2.94 4.11 -23.88
C ASN A 52 2.82 3.83 -22.37
N PHE A 53 2.78 2.56 -21.95
CA PHE A 53 2.61 2.14 -20.56
C PHE A 53 3.96 1.76 -19.96
N ARG A 54 4.33 2.39 -18.84
CA ARG A 54 5.58 2.08 -18.14
C ARG A 54 5.36 1.97 -16.64
N GLU A 55 6.03 0.99 -16.03
CA GLU A 55 6.30 1.00 -14.60
C GLU A 55 7.24 2.18 -14.32
N ILE A 56 6.90 3.01 -13.33
CA ILE A 56 7.73 4.15 -12.94
C ILE A 56 8.11 4.06 -11.46
N MET A 57 9.33 4.48 -11.15
CA MET A 57 9.83 4.67 -9.80
C MET A 57 9.86 6.16 -9.50
N ILE A 58 9.17 6.59 -8.45
CA ILE A 58 9.13 7.99 -8.01
C ILE A 58 9.26 8.06 -6.49
N ALA A 59 10.28 8.77 -5.99
CA ALA A 59 10.58 8.90 -4.57
C ALA A 59 10.57 7.55 -3.79
N GLY A 60 11.15 6.50 -4.39
CA GLY A 60 11.17 5.16 -3.79
C GLY A 60 9.84 4.38 -3.85
N SER A 61 8.81 4.97 -4.44
CA SER A 61 7.51 4.33 -4.67
C SER A 61 7.43 3.78 -6.09
N LYS A 62 7.05 2.51 -6.23
CA LYS A 62 6.80 1.88 -7.52
C LYS A 62 5.34 2.07 -7.91
N ILE A 63 5.10 2.70 -9.05
CA ILE A 63 3.76 2.78 -9.66
C ILE A 63 3.67 1.65 -10.68
N ASP A 64 2.67 0.79 -10.50
CA ASP A 64 2.40 -0.37 -11.33
C ASP A 64 2.20 0.02 -12.80
N PHE A 65 1.40 1.05 -13.05
CA PHE A 65 1.13 1.53 -14.40
C PHE A 65 0.91 3.03 -14.43
N TYR A 66 1.59 3.71 -15.36
CA TYR A 66 1.39 5.13 -15.61
C TYR A 66 1.24 5.41 -17.11
N ASP A 67 0.11 5.98 -17.51
CA ASP A 67 -0.11 6.56 -18.83
C ASP A 67 0.36 8.03 -18.83
N ARG A 68 1.50 8.27 -19.46
CA ARG A 68 2.10 9.61 -19.54
C ARG A 68 1.34 10.59 -20.43
N LYS A 69 0.62 10.11 -21.46
CA LYS A 69 -0.15 10.99 -22.35
C LYS A 69 -1.39 11.50 -21.64
N ALA A 70 -2.10 10.59 -20.95
CA ALA A 70 -3.31 10.92 -20.21
C ALA A 70 -3.03 11.45 -18.78
N LYS A 71 -1.78 11.32 -18.30
CA LYS A 71 -1.38 11.56 -16.90
C LYS A 71 -2.21 10.73 -15.92
N VAL A 72 -2.39 9.44 -16.21
CA VAL A 72 -3.22 8.55 -15.40
C VAL A 72 -2.37 7.46 -14.75
N VAL A 73 -2.46 7.35 -13.42
CA VAL A 73 -1.92 6.23 -12.65
C VAL A 73 -2.97 5.12 -12.58
N HIS A 74 -2.62 3.89 -12.91
CA HIS A 74 -3.46 2.73 -12.62
C HIS A 74 -2.83 1.91 -11.48
N GLU A 75 -3.61 1.68 -10.43
CA GLU A 75 -3.27 0.81 -9.31
C GLU A 75 -4.25 -0.37 -9.31
N MET A 76 -3.72 -1.60 -9.25
CA MET A 76 -4.54 -2.79 -9.31
C MET A 76 -4.54 -3.54 -7.98
N LYS A 77 -5.73 -3.93 -7.50
CA LYS A 77 -5.90 -4.67 -6.24
C LYS A 77 -6.80 -5.87 -6.40
N ARG A 78 -6.48 -6.95 -5.67
CA ARG A 78 -7.25 -8.21 -5.70
C ARG A 78 -8.70 -8.05 -5.22
N GLY A 79 -8.95 -7.17 -4.26
CA GLY A 79 -10.27 -6.95 -3.68
C GLY A 79 -10.33 -5.63 -2.92
N ASN A 80 -11.53 -5.17 -2.57
CA ASN A 80 -11.80 -3.83 -2.05
C ASN A 80 -11.91 -3.73 -0.52
N LYS A 81 -11.49 -4.76 0.23
CA LYS A 81 -11.59 -4.79 1.70
C LYS A 81 -10.81 -3.65 2.39
N ALA A 82 -9.70 -3.20 1.80
CA ALA A 82 -8.88 -2.10 2.30
C ALA A 82 -9.00 -0.84 1.40
N LYS A 83 -10.22 -0.53 0.94
CA LYS A 83 -10.50 0.56 -0.02
C LYS A 83 -9.89 1.89 0.39
N GLU A 84 -9.99 2.27 1.66
CA GLU A 84 -9.43 3.54 2.18
C GLU A 84 -7.91 3.59 2.03
N ALA A 85 -7.21 2.51 2.40
CA ALA A 85 -5.76 2.39 2.22
C ALA A 85 -5.35 2.42 0.75
N HIS A 86 -6.14 1.79 -0.14
CA HIS A 86 -5.88 1.82 -1.57
C HIS A 86 -6.05 3.23 -2.16
N VAL A 87 -7.11 3.95 -1.76
CA VAL A 87 -7.33 5.34 -2.19
C VAL A 87 -6.22 6.24 -1.67
N ALA A 88 -5.81 6.11 -0.42
CA ALA A 88 -4.70 6.88 0.17
C ALA A 88 -3.37 6.63 -0.58
N GLN A 89 -3.07 5.37 -0.93
CA GLN A 89 -1.91 5.01 -1.73
C GLN A 89 -1.92 5.73 -3.10
N VAL A 90 -3.06 5.70 -3.81
CA VAL A 90 -3.21 6.37 -5.10
C VAL A 90 -3.08 7.89 -4.96
N LYS A 91 -3.73 8.49 -3.96
CA LYS A 91 -3.60 9.93 -3.67
C LYS A 91 -2.15 10.32 -3.44
N TYR A 92 -1.37 9.50 -2.72
CA TYR A 92 0.05 9.75 -2.52
C TYR A 92 0.85 9.68 -3.83
N TYR A 93 0.54 8.75 -4.74
CA TYR A 93 1.18 8.75 -6.07
C TYR A 93 0.89 10.03 -6.85
N LEU A 94 -0.36 10.50 -6.86
CA LEU A 94 -0.73 11.74 -7.54
C LEU A 94 0.00 12.93 -6.95
N TRP A 95 0.15 12.97 -5.63
CA TRP A 95 0.87 14.03 -4.95
C TRP A 95 2.36 13.98 -5.29
N LEU A 96 2.99 12.80 -5.28
CA LEU A 96 4.38 12.64 -5.70
C LEU A 96 4.59 13.10 -7.14
N LEU A 97 3.69 12.74 -8.05
CA LEU A 97 3.73 13.18 -9.45
C LEU A 97 3.68 14.70 -9.58
N GLU A 98 2.77 15.35 -8.84
CA GLU A 98 2.67 16.80 -8.82
C GLU A 98 3.97 17.45 -8.28
N GLN A 99 4.53 16.94 -7.18
CA GLN A 99 5.81 17.43 -6.64
C GLN A 99 6.99 17.27 -7.61
N HIS A 100 6.90 16.35 -8.57
CA HIS A 100 7.92 16.10 -9.59
C HIS A 100 7.57 16.71 -10.96
N GLY A 101 6.68 17.70 -10.99
CA GLY A 101 6.39 18.49 -12.20
C GLY A 101 5.34 17.90 -13.13
N VAL A 102 4.53 16.95 -12.65
CA VAL A 102 3.39 16.39 -13.37
C VAL A 102 2.08 16.77 -12.67
N PRO A 103 1.63 18.04 -12.81
CA PRO A 103 0.36 18.47 -12.23
C PRO A 103 -0.83 17.85 -12.98
N ASP A 104 -1.99 17.87 -12.30
CA ASP A 104 -3.29 17.42 -12.80
C ASP A 104 -3.35 15.92 -13.17
N ALA A 105 -2.47 15.11 -12.59
CA ALA A 105 -2.54 13.67 -12.74
C ALA A 105 -3.80 13.10 -12.04
N THR A 106 -4.37 12.04 -12.62
CA THR A 106 -5.51 11.33 -12.02
C THR A 106 -5.17 9.86 -11.79
N GLY A 107 -5.89 9.21 -10.90
CA GLY A 107 -5.70 7.80 -10.56
C GLY A 107 -6.90 6.96 -10.93
N ILE A 108 -6.67 5.72 -11.33
CA ILE A 108 -7.68 4.69 -11.51
C ILE A 108 -7.29 3.51 -10.62
N LEU A 109 -8.15 3.21 -9.66
CA LEU A 109 -8.04 2.06 -8.79
C LEU A 109 -8.91 0.94 -9.34
N GLU A 110 -8.29 -0.17 -9.73
CA GLU A 110 -8.95 -1.29 -10.38
C GLU A 110 -9.02 -2.52 -9.47
N TYR A 111 -10.19 -3.14 -9.44
CA TYR A 111 -10.43 -4.42 -8.77
C TYR A 111 -10.90 -5.45 -9.80
N PRO A 112 -9.99 -6.13 -10.52
CA PRO A 112 -10.35 -6.98 -11.65
C PRO A 112 -11.35 -8.09 -11.30
N ARG A 113 -11.18 -8.74 -10.15
CA ARG A 113 -12.10 -9.80 -9.68
C ARG A 113 -13.51 -9.31 -9.37
N LEU A 114 -13.68 -8.02 -9.13
CA LEU A 114 -14.96 -7.39 -8.84
C LEU A 114 -15.51 -6.60 -10.05
N CYS A 115 -14.78 -6.58 -11.17
CA CYS A 115 -15.06 -5.74 -12.33
C CYS A 115 -15.32 -4.27 -11.96
N LEU A 116 -14.64 -3.77 -10.92
CA LEU A 116 -14.86 -2.44 -10.37
C LEU A 116 -13.67 -1.53 -10.68
N LYS A 117 -13.96 -0.32 -11.16
CA LYS A 117 -12.97 0.76 -11.34
C LYS A 117 -13.42 1.99 -10.57
N GLN A 118 -12.49 2.66 -9.92
CA GLN A 118 -12.74 3.90 -9.21
C GLN A 118 -11.74 4.96 -9.65
N VAL A 119 -12.24 6.12 -10.07
CA VAL A 119 -11.39 7.30 -10.32
C VAL A 119 -11.05 7.95 -8.99
N VAL A 120 -9.77 8.28 -8.82
CA VAL A 120 -9.20 8.97 -7.66
C VAL A 120 -8.56 10.26 -8.16
N LYS A 121 -8.81 11.35 -7.43
CA LYS A 121 -8.22 12.67 -7.69
C LYS A 121 -7.72 13.23 -6.36
N LEU A 122 -6.78 14.17 -6.44
CA LEU A 122 -6.42 14.99 -5.29
C LEU A 122 -7.44 16.11 -5.12
N GLU A 123 -7.97 16.21 -3.90
CA GLU A 123 -8.83 17.30 -3.46
C GLU A 123 -8.07 18.24 -2.52
N PRO A 124 -8.51 19.50 -2.33
CA PRO A 124 -7.80 20.46 -1.47
C PRO A 124 -7.53 19.98 -0.03
N ASN A 125 -8.40 19.15 0.52
CA ASN A 125 -8.21 18.61 1.88
C ASN A 125 -7.15 17.49 1.94
N ASP A 126 -6.81 16.88 0.80
CA ASP A 126 -5.87 15.76 0.75
C ASP A 126 -4.43 16.20 1.03
N TYR A 127 -4.05 17.43 0.67
CA TYR A 127 -2.72 17.96 0.92
C TYR A 127 -2.38 17.99 2.41
N ALA A 128 -3.32 18.47 3.23
CA ALA A 128 -3.18 18.48 4.69
C ALA A 128 -3.17 17.06 5.27
N ALA A 129 -4.01 16.17 4.73
CA ALA A 129 -4.04 14.76 5.14
C ALA A 129 -2.69 14.07 4.83
N ILE A 130 -2.15 14.24 3.64
CA ILE A 130 -0.86 13.67 3.21
C ILE A 130 0.27 14.16 4.11
N ALA A 131 0.36 15.47 4.36
CA ALA A 131 1.37 16.02 5.28
C ALA A 131 1.26 15.39 6.68
N THR A 132 0.03 15.20 7.16
CA THR A 132 -0.24 14.54 8.45
C THR A 132 0.19 13.08 8.44
N TRP A 133 -0.11 12.34 7.37
CA TRP A 133 0.31 10.95 7.21
C TRP A 133 1.83 10.83 7.24
N GLU A 134 2.56 11.66 6.50
CA GLU A 134 4.02 11.60 6.50
C GLU A 134 4.63 11.86 7.88
N VAL A 135 4.11 12.83 8.63
CA VAL A 135 4.57 13.13 10.00
C VAL A 135 4.29 11.95 10.93
N ASN A 136 3.07 11.40 10.88
CA ASN A 136 2.70 10.27 11.73
C ASN A 136 3.49 9.00 11.40
N ILE A 137 3.72 8.72 10.12
CA ILE A 137 4.53 7.59 9.68
C ILE A 137 5.94 7.73 10.22
N ARG A 138 6.60 8.87 10.04
CA ARG A 138 7.96 9.11 10.60
C ARG A 138 7.99 8.89 12.10
N ARG A 139 7.01 9.42 12.84
CA ARG A 139 6.90 9.21 14.28
C ARG A 139 6.76 7.74 14.67
N ILE A 140 5.98 6.96 13.91
CA ILE A 140 5.86 5.52 14.14
C ILE A 140 7.20 4.83 13.87
N LEU A 141 7.87 5.17 12.77
CA LEU A 141 9.15 4.58 12.38
C LEU A 141 10.27 4.85 13.38
N ASP A 142 10.29 6.03 13.97
CA ASP A 142 11.29 6.43 14.97
C ASP A 142 10.93 5.94 16.39
N GLY A 143 9.70 5.43 16.57
CA GLY A 143 9.20 4.91 17.84
C GLY A 143 9.43 3.40 18.02
N PRO A 144 9.01 2.85 19.17
CA PRO A 144 9.01 1.42 19.40
C PRO A 144 8.02 0.70 18.46
N CYS A 145 8.28 -0.58 18.20
CA CYS A 145 7.38 -1.42 17.40
C CYS A 145 5.95 -1.40 17.97
N PRO A 146 4.94 -0.97 17.18
CA PRO A 146 3.56 -0.87 17.65
C PRO A 146 2.99 -2.22 18.14
N PRO A 147 2.03 -2.20 19.09
CA PRO A 147 1.41 -3.42 19.59
C PRO A 147 0.57 -4.13 18.52
N VAL A 148 0.25 -5.40 18.78
CA VAL A 148 -0.64 -6.19 17.93
C VAL A 148 -2.07 -5.64 18.02
N ILE A 149 -2.76 -5.54 16.88
CA ILE A 149 -4.09 -4.91 16.79
C ILE A 149 -5.27 -5.91 16.95
N ASN A 150 -5.00 -7.22 16.93
CA ASN A 150 -5.98 -8.30 17.13
C ASN A 150 -7.26 -8.17 16.30
N LYS A 151 -7.12 -7.82 15.01
CA LYS A 151 -8.25 -7.72 14.08
C LYS A 151 -8.46 -9.04 13.34
N PRO A 152 -9.69 -9.33 12.86
CA PRO A 152 -9.97 -10.57 12.12
C PRO A 152 -9.07 -10.80 10.90
N PHE A 153 -8.65 -9.72 10.23
CA PHE A 153 -7.75 -9.80 9.07
C PHE A 153 -6.29 -10.15 9.44
N CYS A 154 -5.89 -10.08 10.71
CA CYS A 154 -4.54 -10.44 11.14
C CYS A 154 -4.19 -11.89 10.80
N LYS A 155 -5.18 -12.81 10.83
CA LYS A 155 -5.00 -14.23 10.45
C LYS A 155 -4.57 -14.42 9.00
N GLN A 156 -4.76 -13.41 8.15
CA GLN A 156 -4.39 -13.42 6.73
C GLN A 156 -3.17 -12.54 6.45
N CYS A 157 -2.63 -11.86 7.47
CA CYS A 157 -1.47 -11.00 7.34
C CYS A 157 -0.19 -11.84 7.20
N SER A 158 0.73 -11.44 6.34
CA SER A 158 2.03 -12.10 6.16
C SER A 158 2.86 -12.13 7.45
N TYR A 159 2.62 -11.19 8.38
CA TYR A 159 3.31 -11.10 9.66
C TYR A 159 2.60 -11.83 10.79
N TYR A 160 1.58 -12.65 10.53
CA TYR A 160 0.82 -13.34 11.58
C TYR A 160 1.73 -14.15 12.51
N GLU A 161 2.50 -15.09 11.97
CA GLU A 161 3.41 -15.92 12.76
C GLU A 161 4.39 -15.06 13.59
N PHE A 162 4.93 -13.99 13.00
CA PHE A 162 5.81 -13.09 13.74
C PHE A 162 5.08 -12.37 14.89
N CYS A 163 3.88 -11.86 14.63
CA CYS A 163 3.10 -11.11 15.63
C CYS A 163 2.64 -11.98 16.80
N TYR A 164 2.35 -13.27 16.55
CA TYR A 164 1.77 -14.19 17.52
C TYR A 164 2.74 -15.29 18.01
N SER A 165 3.99 -15.31 17.53
CA SER A 165 5.04 -16.25 17.98
C SER A 165 5.40 -16.17 19.48
N GLY A 166 4.98 -15.10 20.16
CA GLY A 166 5.18 -14.90 21.60
C GLY A 166 3.98 -15.28 22.48
N GLU A 167 2.86 -15.76 21.93
CA GLU A 167 1.78 -16.36 22.73
C GLU A 167 2.12 -17.82 23.03
N SER A 168 3.13 -18.04 23.86
CA SER A 168 3.31 -19.31 24.56
C SER A 168 2.03 -19.56 25.36
N THR A 169 1.26 -20.56 24.92
CA THR A 169 0.35 -21.38 25.73
C THR A 169 0.49 -21.13 27.22
N LEU A 170 -0.33 -20.21 27.75
CA LEU A 170 -0.80 -20.37 29.12
C LEU A 170 -1.92 -21.38 29.04
N GLU A 171 -1.55 -22.64 29.27
CA GLU A 171 -2.45 -23.71 29.61
C GLU A 171 -3.42 -23.21 30.68
N THR A 172 -4.67 -22.91 30.32
CA THR A 172 -5.76 -22.90 31.29
C THR A 172 -6.18 -24.35 31.50
N GLY A 173 -5.34 -25.08 32.23
CA GLY A 173 -5.76 -26.22 33.02
C GLY A 173 -6.24 -25.70 34.37
N SER A 174 -7.55 -25.65 34.55
CA SER A 174 -8.22 -25.59 35.86
C SER A 174 -9.59 -26.23 35.71
#